data_AF-A0A2E8X7L8-F1
#
_entry.id   AF-A0A2E8X7L8-F1
#
_cell.length_a   1.000
_cell.length_b   1.000
_cell.length_c   1.000
_cell.angle_alpha   90.00
_cell.angle_beta   90.00
_cell.angle_gamma   90.00
#
_symmetry.space_group_name_H-M   'P 1'
#
loop_
_entity.id
_entity.type
_entity.pdbx_description
1 polymer ?
#
loop_
_entity_poly.entity_id
_entity_poly.type
_entity_poly.pdbx_seq_one_letter_code
_entity_poly.pdbx_strand_id
1 'polypeptide(L)'
;MTKIDKQQFVWLGVYGHPDDETSASAGTMVKLANKDHQVYVITATGGELGTLGTNGTKIRREDLARVRESELKANMEYFGVNPPFMLRYVDQELDKEDPEILALKV
;
A
#
# COMPACT_ATOMS: atom_id res chain seq x y z
N MET A 1 -8.18 -25.85 -28.89
CA MET A 1 -7.20 -25.24 -27.97
C MET A 1 -7.82 -25.22 -26.59
N THR A 2 -7.43 -26.15 -25.73
CA THR A 2 -7.87 -26.21 -24.34
C THR A 2 -7.41 -24.94 -23.63
N LYS A 3 -8.36 -24.18 -23.06
CA LYS A 3 -8.04 -23.14 -22.09
C LYS A 3 -7.24 -23.83 -20.97
N ILE A 4 -5.94 -23.59 -20.91
CA ILE A 4 -5.16 -23.91 -19.72
C ILE A 4 -5.84 -23.08 -18.62
N ASP A 5 -6.40 -23.77 -17.64
CA ASP A 5 -7.00 -23.14 -16.47
C ASP A 5 -5.88 -22.37 -15.77
N LYS A 6 -5.78 -21.07 -16.06
CA LYS A 6 -4.74 -20.23 -15.45
C LYS A 6 -5.15 -20.06 -14.00
N GLN A 7 -4.42 -20.74 -13.12
CA GLN A 7 -4.64 -20.66 -11.68
C GLN A 7 -4.59 -19.18 -11.26
N GLN A 8 -5.75 -18.65 -10.86
CA GLN A 8 -5.83 -17.35 -10.22
C GLN A 8 -5.40 -17.51 -8.76
N PHE A 9 -4.55 -16.61 -8.28
CA PHE A 9 -4.19 -16.55 -6.87
C PHE A 9 -4.35 -15.13 -6.36
N VAL A 10 -4.52 -15.05 -5.05
CA VAL A 10 -4.56 -13.79 -4.31
C VAL A 10 -3.14 -13.48 -3.84
N TRP A 11 -2.64 -12.31 -4.17
CA TRP A 11 -1.40 -11.77 -3.64
C TRP A 11 -1.71 -10.63 -2.68
N LEU A 12 -1.10 -10.66 -1.50
CA LEU A 12 -1.23 -9.64 -0.47
C LEU A 12 0.16 -9.08 -0.16
N GLY A 13 0.33 -7.78 -0.37
CA GLY A 13 1.50 -7.04 0.10
C GLY A 13 1.17 -6.30 1.39
N VAL A 14 2.05 -6.39 2.39
CA VAL A 14 1.93 -5.67 3.66
C VAL A 14 3.15 -4.77 3.82
N TYR A 15 2.92 -3.47 3.99
CA TYR A 15 3.96 -2.44 3.96
C TYR A 15 3.90 -1.50 5.14
N GLY A 16 5.01 -0.82 5.44
CA GLY A 16 5.09 0.15 6.51
C GLY A 16 4.35 1.45 6.18
N HIS A 17 4.67 2.02 5.01
CA HIS A 17 4.26 3.38 4.64
C HIS A 17 3.67 3.44 3.23
N PRO A 18 2.89 4.49 2.90
CA PRO A 18 2.42 4.71 1.53
C PRO A 18 3.58 5.16 0.62
N ASP A 19 4.03 4.32 -0.31
CA ASP A 19 5.16 4.44 -1.27
C ASP A 19 6.06 3.19 -1.29
N ASP A 20 6.12 2.47 -0.17
CA ASP A 20 6.86 1.22 -0.02
C ASP A 20 6.37 0.17 -1.02
N GLU A 21 5.05 0.08 -1.24
CA GLU A 21 4.44 -0.88 -2.17
C GLU A 21 4.90 -0.61 -3.61
N THR A 22 4.95 0.67 -3.97
CA THR A 22 5.34 1.11 -5.31
C THR A 22 6.82 0.84 -5.53
N SER A 23 7.65 1.25 -4.57
CA SER A 23 9.11 1.12 -4.63
C SER A 23 9.56 -0.34 -4.63
N ALA A 24 8.93 -1.19 -3.82
CA ALA A 24 9.32 -2.59 -3.70
C ALA A 24 8.71 -3.49 -4.77
N SER A 25 7.49 -3.20 -5.25
CA SER A 25 6.67 -4.23 -5.92
C SER A 25 5.75 -3.78 -7.05
N ALA A 26 5.72 -2.50 -7.46
CA ALA A 26 4.79 -2.02 -8.49
C ALA A 26 4.80 -2.88 -9.78
N GLY A 27 5.98 -3.21 -10.29
CA GLY A 27 6.10 -4.05 -11.48
C GLY A 27 5.49 -5.45 -11.32
N THR A 28 5.62 -6.04 -10.13
CA THR A 28 5.00 -7.34 -9.80
C THR A 28 3.48 -7.20 -9.71
N MET A 29 2.99 -6.20 -8.99
CA MET A 29 1.56 -5.93 -8.84
C MET A 29 0.87 -5.75 -10.20
N VAL A 30 1.41 -4.87 -11.06
CA VAL A 30 0.89 -4.64 -12.42
C VAL A 30 0.93 -5.93 -13.25
N LYS A 31 2.01 -6.70 -13.18
CA LYS A 31 2.13 -7.97 -13.90
C LYS A 31 1.09 -9.00 -13.45
N LEU A 32 0.74 -9.02 -12.16
CA LEU A 32 -0.25 -9.92 -11.60
C LEU A 32 -1.67 -9.48 -11.96
N ALA A 33 -1.99 -8.19 -11.80
CA ALA A 33 -3.26 -7.61 -12.19
C ALA A 33 -3.57 -7.82 -13.69
N ASN A 34 -2.59 -7.60 -14.57
CA ASN A 34 -2.71 -7.85 -16.02
C ASN A 34 -2.92 -9.33 -16.40
N LYS A 35 -2.74 -10.26 -15.45
CA LYS A 35 -3.01 -11.69 -15.62
C LYS A 35 -4.29 -12.14 -14.91
N ASP A 36 -5.13 -11.18 -14.53
CA ASP A 36 -6.40 -11.40 -13.83
C ASP A 36 -6.21 -12.05 -12.44
N HIS A 37 -5.05 -11.86 -11.81
CA HIS A 37 -4.85 -12.22 -10.40
C HIS A 37 -5.37 -11.12 -9.49
N GLN A 38 -5.80 -11.49 -8.29
CA GLN A 38 -6.24 -10.52 -7.28
C GLN A 38 -5.04 -10.01 -6.49
N VAL A 39 -4.89 -8.69 -6.41
CA VAL A 39 -3.77 -8.02 -5.76
C VAL A 39 -4.33 -7.08 -4.70
N TYR A 40 -3.90 -7.24 -3.46
CA TYR A 40 -4.29 -6.40 -2.32
C TYR A 40 -3.04 -5.81 -1.64
N VAL A 41 -3.21 -4.61 -1.09
CA VAL A 41 -2.18 -3.89 -0.35
C VAL A 41 -2.72 -3.49 1.01
N ILE A 42 -1.96 -3.82 2.06
CA ILE A 42 -2.14 -3.30 3.41
C ILE A 42 -0.98 -2.38 3.72
N THR A 43 -1.26 -1.20 4.27
CA THR A 43 -0.26 -0.24 4.72
C THR A 43 -0.46 0.06 6.21
N ALA A 44 0.62 -0.06 6.99
CA ALA A 44 0.57 0.05 8.45
C ALA A 44 0.27 1.47 8.92
N THR A 45 0.99 2.47 8.39
CA THR A 45 0.95 3.85 8.88
C THR A 45 0.46 4.84 7.82
N GLY A 46 0.15 6.07 8.25
CA GLY A 46 -0.14 7.18 7.32
C GLY A 46 1.10 7.81 6.70
N GLY A 47 2.30 7.46 7.19
CA GLY A 47 3.54 8.10 6.77
C GLY A 47 3.64 9.58 7.15
N GLU A 48 2.92 10.01 8.19
CA GLU A 48 2.74 11.40 8.62
C GLU A 48 4.02 12.06 9.14
N LEU A 49 5.07 11.29 9.48
CA LEU A 49 6.37 11.82 9.90
C LEU A 49 7.39 11.89 8.76
N GLY A 50 6.99 11.52 7.54
CA GLY A 50 7.83 11.58 6.34
C GLY A 50 8.15 12.99 5.83
N THR A 51 8.75 13.06 4.64
CA THR A 51 9.11 14.32 3.98
C THR A 51 7.87 15.07 3.49
N LEU A 52 7.83 16.39 3.65
CA LEU A 52 6.67 17.25 3.35
C LEU A 52 6.54 17.66 1.87
N GLY A 53 7.18 16.93 0.95
CA GLY A 53 7.25 17.27 -0.47
C GLY A 53 8.65 17.64 -0.96
N THR A 54 8.77 17.84 -2.27
CA THR A 54 10.02 18.10 -2.98
C THR A 54 9.86 19.26 -3.96
N ASN A 55 10.96 19.81 -4.49
CA ASN A 55 10.95 20.78 -5.59
C ASN A 55 10.07 22.02 -5.34
N GLY A 56 10.08 22.54 -4.11
CA GLY A 56 9.32 23.73 -3.72
C GLY A 56 7.88 23.47 -3.29
N THR A 57 7.36 22.26 -3.49
CA THR A 57 6.08 21.83 -2.90
C THR A 57 6.25 21.58 -1.41
N LYS A 58 5.37 22.15 -0.59
CA LYS A 58 5.35 21.92 0.86
C LYS A 58 3.94 21.64 1.35
N ILE A 59 3.71 20.41 1.75
CA ILE A 59 2.47 19.94 2.38
C ILE A 59 2.54 20.33 3.87
N ARG A 60 1.40 20.71 4.46
CA ARG A 60 1.32 20.93 5.92
C ARG A 60 1.42 19.59 6.64
N ARG A 61 2.06 19.55 7.80
CA ARG A 61 2.28 18.29 8.54
C ARG A 61 0.96 17.58 8.83
N GLU A 62 -0.07 18.31 9.25
CA GLU A 62 -1.39 17.76 9.54
C GLU A 62 -2.12 17.19 8.31
N ASP A 63 -1.73 17.58 7.09
CA ASP A 63 -2.32 17.09 5.85
C ASP A 63 -1.56 15.91 5.25
N LEU A 64 -0.33 15.65 5.69
CA LEU A 64 0.58 14.73 5.00
C LEU A 64 0.00 13.31 4.88
N ALA A 65 -0.54 12.74 5.96
CA ALA A 65 -1.14 11.41 5.94
C ALA A 65 -2.26 11.27 4.90
N ARG A 66 -3.14 12.29 4.84
CA ARG A 66 -4.27 12.33 3.92
C ARG A 66 -3.81 12.44 2.47
N VAL A 67 -2.76 13.23 2.22
CA VAL A 67 -2.17 13.37 0.88
C VAL A 67 -1.53 12.05 0.45
N ARG A 68 -0.68 11.45 1.29
CA ARG A 68 -0.02 10.17 0.99
C ARG A 68 -1.00 9.02 0.75
N GLU A 69 -2.09 8.96 1.52
CA GLU A 69 -3.13 7.97 1.27
C GLU A 69 -3.86 8.20 -0.06
N SER A 70 -4.08 9.46 -0.44
CA SER A 70 -4.67 9.81 -1.73
C SER A 70 -3.74 9.40 -2.88
N GLU A 71 -2.44 9.61 -2.74
CA GLU A 71 -1.41 9.17 -3.67
C GLU A 71 -1.38 7.64 -3.80
N LEU A 72 -1.39 6.92 -2.67
CA LEU A 72 -1.46 5.45 -2.65
C LEU A 72 -2.69 4.93 -3.38
N LYS A 73 -3.87 5.49 -3.09
CA LYS A 73 -5.12 5.10 -3.77
C LYS A 73 -5.04 5.32 -5.28
N ALA A 74 -4.51 6.47 -5.70
CA ALA A 74 -4.32 6.77 -7.12
C ALA A 74 -3.35 5.80 -7.80
N ASN A 75 -2.26 5.41 -7.11
CA ASN A 75 -1.34 4.40 -7.62
C ASN A 75 -2.00 3.03 -7.74
N MET A 76 -2.78 2.60 -6.74
CA MET A 76 -3.48 1.32 -6.77
C MET A 76 -4.47 1.24 -7.95
N GLU A 77 -5.24 2.31 -8.15
CA GLU A 77 -6.14 2.43 -9.29
C GLU A 77 -5.37 2.37 -10.62
N TYR A 78 -4.27 3.13 -10.74
CA TYR A 78 -3.43 3.14 -11.93
C TYR A 78 -2.81 1.77 -12.24
N PHE A 79 -2.45 0.99 -11.23
CA PHE A 79 -1.89 -0.35 -11.39
C PHE A 79 -2.94 -1.42 -11.70
N GLY A 80 -4.23 -1.11 -11.58
CA GLY A 80 -5.33 -2.07 -11.72
C GLY A 80 -5.43 -3.04 -10.54
N VAL A 81 -4.98 -2.62 -9.34
CA VAL A 81 -5.05 -3.43 -8.12
C VAL A 81 -6.21 -2.97 -7.23
N ASN A 82 -6.58 -3.80 -6.25
CA ASN A 82 -7.68 -3.44 -5.35
C ASN A 82 -7.32 -2.23 -4.48
N PRO A 83 -8.31 -1.45 -4.00
CA PRO A 83 -8.08 -0.34 -3.08
C PRO A 83 -7.27 -0.77 -1.85
N PRO A 84 -6.36 0.09 -1.36
CA PRO A 84 -5.49 -0.25 -0.24
C PRO A 84 -6.28 -0.27 1.07
N PHE A 85 -5.84 -1.11 2.01
CA PHE A 85 -6.33 -1.12 3.39
C PHE A 85 -5.32 -0.47 4.33
N MET A 86 -5.76 0.50 5.12
CA MET A 86 -4.91 1.23 6.05
C MET A 86 -5.12 0.73 7.48
N LEU A 87 -4.06 0.28 8.17
CA LEU A 87 -4.15 -0.15 9.57
C LEU A 87 -4.20 1.03 10.56
N ARG A 88 -3.72 2.22 10.15
CA ARG A 88 -3.76 3.48 10.91
C ARG A 88 -2.91 3.50 12.17
N TYR A 89 -1.78 2.81 12.17
CA TYR A 89 -0.76 2.99 13.20
C TYR A 89 0.00 4.29 13.01
N VAL A 90 0.54 4.81 14.12
CA VAL A 90 1.35 6.04 14.10
C VAL A 90 2.69 5.74 13.45
N ASP A 91 3.09 6.57 12.49
CA ASP A 91 4.38 6.49 11.83
C ASP A 91 5.53 6.57 12.87
N GLN A 92 6.58 5.74 12.70
CA GLN A 92 7.70 5.55 13.64
C GLN A 92 7.36 4.94 15.01
N GLU A 93 6.12 4.50 15.26
CA GLU A 93 5.71 3.96 16.57
C GLU A 93 5.13 2.54 16.50
N LEU A 94 5.17 1.88 15.34
CA LEU A 94 4.60 0.53 15.17
C LEU A 94 5.26 -0.51 16.09
N ASP A 95 6.54 -0.32 16.44
CA ASP A 95 7.28 -1.17 17.38
C ASP A 95 6.81 -1.05 18.84
N LYS A 96 6.00 -0.02 19.14
CA LYS A 96 5.38 0.18 20.46
C LYS A 96 4.04 -0.53 20.62
N GLU A 97 3.47 -1.03 19.53
CA GLU A 97 2.20 -1.77 19.53
C GLU A 97 2.40 -3.23 19.98
N ASP A 98 1.34 -3.85 20.51
CA ASP A 98 1.38 -5.27 20.91
C ASP A 98 1.33 -6.18 19.65
N PRO A 99 2.34 -7.01 19.39
CA PRO A 99 2.38 -7.90 18.23
C PRO A 99 1.19 -8.88 18.16
N GLU A 100 0.64 -9.32 19.29
CA GLU A 100 -0.54 -10.19 19.27
C GLU A 100 -1.78 -9.44 18.79
N ILE A 101 -1.91 -8.17 19.14
CA ILE A 101 -3.00 -7.31 18.64
C ILE A 101 -2.80 -6.99 17.16
N LEU A 102 -1.56 -6.71 16.72
CA LEU A 102 -1.24 -6.47 15.31
C LEU A 102 -1.66 -7.64 14.42
N ALA A 103 -1.34 -8.86 14.85
CA ALA A 103 -1.58 -10.09 14.08
C ALA A 103 -3.07 -10.39 13.87
N LEU A 104 -3.98 -9.84 14.68
CA LEU A 104 -5.42 -10.05 14.51
C LEU A 104 -6.05 -9.22 13.38
N LYS A 105 -5.33 -8.24 12.83
CA LYS A 105 -5.85 -7.32 11.80
C LYS A 105 -5.44 -7.66 10.36
N VAL A 106 -4.59 -8.67 10.19
CA VAL A 106 -4.04 -9.13 8.90
C VAL A 106 -4.42 -10.58 8.69
#